data_AF-A0A830E1Q0-F1
#
_entry.id   AF-A0A830E1Q0-F1
#
_cell.length_a   1.000
_cell.length_b   1.000
_cell.length_c   1.000
_cell.angle_alpha   90.00
_cell.angle_beta   90.00
_cell.angle_gamma   90.00
#
_symmetry.space_group_name_H-M   'P 1'
#
loop_
_entity.id
_entity.type
_entity.pdbx_description
1 polymer ?
#
loop_
_entity_poly.entity_id
_entity_poly.type
_entity_poly.pdbx_seq_one_letter_code
_entity_poly.pdbx_strand_id
1 'polypeptide(L)'
;MDAERLAPTVGIVGALLLALAIAIPAVTVEAGDGQVAAYYAAGPVGISFVGMLALLETVVFLSGRQERTDPATAAGLAFVLSLSMLGVAALWSFSIDQTLLFSFDQQYSWLTYHRWSVVAAAFVTFLGGAWYARGVL
;
A
#
# COMPACT_ATOMS: atom_id res chain seq x y z
N MET A 1 -15.28 -11.50 -19.42
CA MET A 1 -15.98 -10.20 -19.34
C MET A 1 -16.11 -9.66 -17.90
N ASP A 2 -16.75 -10.34 -16.94
CA ASP A 2 -16.88 -9.79 -15.57
C ASP A 2 -15.58 -9.92 -14.75
N ALA A 3 -14.94 -11.10 -14.77
CA ALA A 3 -13.70 -11.34 -14.03
C ALA A 3 -12.52 -10.46 -14.49
N GLU A 4 -12.42 -10.19 -15.80
CA GLU A 4 -11.37 -9.34 -16.41
C GLU A 4 -11.49 -7.87 -15.99
N ARG A 5 -12.70 -7.40 -15.68
CA ARG A 5 -12.91 -6.04 -15.14
C ARG A 5 -12.80 -5.99 -13.62
N LEU A 6 -13.14 -7.09 -12.95
CA LEU A 6 -13.19 -7.15 -11.50
C LEU A 6 -11.78 -7.21 -10.88
N ALA A 7 -10.84 -7.95 -11.48
CA ALA A 7 -9.48 -8.05 -10.97
C ALA A 7 -8.76 -6.68 -10.91
N PRO A 8 -8.73 -5.86 -11.99
CA PRO A 8 -8.17 -4.51 -11.91
C PRO A 8 -8.91 -3.60 -10.93
N THR A 9 -10.24 -3.75 -10.78
CA THR A 9 -11.01 -2.96 -9.82
C THR A 9 -10.62 -3.27 -8.37
N VAL A 10 -10.41 -4.54 -8.02
CA VAL A 10 -9.90 -4.93 -6.70
C VAL A 10 -8.53 -4.31 -6.45
N GLY A 11 -7.64 -4.37 -7.45
CA GLY A 11 -6.32 -3.74 -7.41
C GLY A 11 -6.38 -2.23 -7.17
N ILE A 12 -7.23 -1.52 -7.93
CA ILE A 12 -7.45 -0.07 -7.78
C ILE A 12 -7.94 0.27 -6.37
N VAL A 13 -8.95 -0.44 -5.87
CA VAL A 13 -9.50 -0.17 -4.53
C VAL A 13 -8.44 -0.43 -3.47
N GLY A 14 -7.70 -1.54 -3.56
CA GLY A 14 -6.60 -1.85 -2.66
C GLY A 14 -5.53 -0.76 -2.65
N ALA A 15 -5.09 -0.32 -3.84
CA ALA A 15 -4.05 0.68 -3.99
C ALA A 15 -4.46 2.05 -3.44
N LEU A 16 -5.71 2.47 -3.69
CA LEU A 16 -6.27 3.70 -3.11
C LEU A 16 -6.39 3.62 -1.59
N LEU A 17 -6.87 2.49 -1.07
CA LEU A 17 -6.93 2.26 0.38
C LEU A 17 -5.53 2.29 1.02
N LEU A 18 -4.53 1.73 0.34
CA LEU A 18 -3.14 1.75 0.80
C LEU A 18 -2.58 3.18 0.84
N ALA A 19 -2.78 3.95 -0.23
CA ALA A 19 -2.37 5.35 -0.28
C ALA A 19 -3.03 6.18 0.83
N LEU A 20 -4.34 5.99 1.04
CA LEU A 20 -5.08 6.67 2.10
C LEU A 20 -4.62 6.25 3.50
N ALA A 21 -4.43 4.94 3.74
CA ALA A 21 -3.91 4.46 5.01
C ALA A 21 -2.56 5.12 5.33
N ILE A 22 -1.65 5.16 4.37
CA ILE A 22 -0.34 5.81 4.53
C ILE A 22 -0.48 7.33 4.71
N ALA A 23 -1.47 8.00 4.13
CA ALA A 23 -1.64 9.44 4.28
C ALA A 23 -2.25 9.86 5.64
N ILE A 24 -3.12 9.03 6.22
CA ILE A 24 -3.94 9.41 7.39
C ILE A 24 -3.08 9.86 8.58
N PRO A 25 -2.08 9.12 9.08
CA PRO A 25 -1.31 9.57 10.23
C PRO A 25 -0.55 10.87 9.97
N ALA A 26 -0.04 11.07 8.76
CA ALA A 26 0.72 12.27 8.39
C ALA A 26 -0.11 13.56 8.46
N VAL A 27 -1.44 13.47 8.38
CA VAL A 27 -2.33 14.65 8.41
C VAL A 27 -3.21 14.73 9.65
N THR A 28 -3.33 13.65 10.44
CA THR A 28 -4.23 13.58 11.59
C THR A 28 -3.52 13.47 12.94
N VAL A 29 -2.24 13.09 12.95
CA VAL A 29 -1.48 12.91 14.19
C VAL A 29 -0.65 14.16 14.46
N GLU A 30 -1.06 14.92 15.47
CA GLU A 30 -0.25 15.97 16.08
C GLU A 30 0.64 15.31 17.16
N ALA A 31 1.87 14.94 16.78
CA ALA A 31 2.82 14.33 17.69
C ALA A 31 3.94 15.31 18.08
N GLY A 32 4.68 14.98 19.15
CA GLY A 32 5.90 15.70 19.51
C GLY A 32 6.95 15.63 18.40
N ASP A 33 7.99 16.49 18.51
CA ASP A 33 9.00 16.67 17.47
C ASP A 33 9.54 15.35 16.91
N GLY A 34 9.20 15.07 15.65
CA GLY A 34 9.75 13.98 14.85
C GLY A 34 9.16 12.58 15.07
N GLN A 35 8.20 12.37 15.97
CA GLN A 35 7.65 11.02 16.24
C GLN A 35 6.98 10.40 15.00
N VAL A 36 6.14 11.15 14.27
CA VAL A 36 5.52 10.67 13.03
C VAL A 36 6.59 10.39 11.97
N ALA A 37 7.60 11.25 11.85
CA ALA A 37 8.69 11.05 10.89
C ALA A 37 9.46 9.75 11.20
N ALA A 38 9.77 9.48 12.47
CA ALA A 38 10.42 8.24 12.90
C ALA A 38 9.54 7.00 12.63
N TYR A 39 8.23 7.11 12.83
CA TYR A 39 7.28 6.04 12.52
C TYR A 39 7.27 5.70 11.02
N TYR A 40 7.30 6.71 10.15
CA TYR A 40 7.34 6.52 8.70
C TYR A 40 8.69 6.05 8.20
N ALA A 41 9.78 6.46 8.86
CA ALA A 41 11.15 6.10 8.52
C ALA A 41 11.58 4.73 9.05
N ALA A 42 10.71 3.99 9.74
CA ALA A 42 11.05 2.68 10.28
C ALA A 42 11.51 1.70 9.19
N GLY A 43 12.53 0.90 9.50
CA GLY A 43 13.13 -0.04 8.55
C GLY A 43 14.01 0.63 7.48
N PRO A 44 14.55 -0.16 6.54
CA PRO A 44 15.57 0.33 5.61
C PRO A 44 15.04 1.24 4.49
N VAL A 45 13.73 1.20 4.21
CA VAL A 45 13.10 1.93 3.09
C VAL A 45 12.16 3.04 3.58
N GLY A 46 11.52 2.83 4.73
CA GLY A 46 10.37 3.63 5.17
C GLY A 46 9.10 3.35 4.36
N ILE A 47 7.96 3.86 4.83
CA ILE A 47 6.64 3.58 4.24
C ILE A 47 6.17 4.62 3.22
N SER A 48 6.70 5.85 3.26
CA SER A 48 6.26 6.95 2.37
C SER A 48 6.39 6.59 0.88
N PHE A 49 7.46 5.87 0.52
CA PHE A 49 7.70 5.41 -0.85
C PHE A 49 6.59 4.46 -1.34
N VAL A 50 6.05 3.62 -0.46
CA VAL A 50 4.91 2.73 -0.77
C VAL A 50 3.66 3.54 -1.08
N GLY A 51 3.42 4.66 -0.39
CA GLY A 51 2.28 5.54 -0.68
C GLY A 51 2.33 6.12 -2.09
N MET A 52 3.51 6.57 -2.53
CA MET A 52 3.71 7.03 -3.91
C MET A 52 3.51 5.89 -4.92
N LEU A 53 4.07 4.71 -4.66
CA LEU A 53 3.88 3.54 -5.53
C LEU A 53 2.43 3.10 -5.61
N ALA A 54 1.64 3.24 -4.54
CA ALA A 54 0.23 2.89 -4.54
C ALA A 54 -0.58 3.80 -5.49
N LEU A 55 -0.24 5.08 -5.58
CA LEU A 55 -0.84 5.99 -6.55
C LEU A 55 -0.42 5.63 -7.98
N LEU A 56 0.85 5.30 -8.21
CA LEU A 56 1.32 4.81 -9.51
C LEU A 56 0.62 3.51 -9.92
N GLU A 57 0.48 2.57 -8.99
CA GLU A 57 -0.16 1.27 -9.19
C GLU A 57 -1.63 1.43 -9.58
N THR A 58 -2.32 2.41 -8.98
CA THR A 58 -3.68 2.78 -9.39
C THR A 58 -3.73 3.15 -10.87
N VAL A 59 -2.76 3.93 -11.35
CA VAL A 59 -2.66 4.31 -12.77
C VAL A 59 -2.34 3.08 -13.64
N VAL A 60 -1.49 2.16 -13.19
CA VAL A 60 -1.19 0.92 -13.92
C VAL A 60 -2.46 0.08 -14.15
N PHE A 61 -3.25 -0.16 -13.09
CA PHE A 61 -4.52 -0.88 -13.22
C PHE A 61 -5.53 -0.14 -14.11
N LEU A 62 -5.63 1.19 -13.98
CA LEU A 62 -6.51 2.01 -14.82
C LEU A 62 -6.09 1.95 -16.29
N SER A 63 -4.79 1.97 -16.57
CA SER A 63 -4.24 1.91 -17.92
C SER A 63 -4.53 0.55 -18.58
N GLY A 64 -4.31 -0.55 -17.85
CA GLY A 64 -4.64 -1.90 -18.31
C GLY A 64 -6.14 -2.07 -18.56
N ARG A 65 -6.99 -1.58 -17.63
CA ARG A 65 -8.45 -1.62 -17.77
C ARG A 65 -8.99 -0.78 -18.93
N GLN A 66 -8.32 0.31 -19.29
CA GLN A 66 -8.70 1.19 -20.41
C GLN A 66 -8.03 0.81 -21.73
N GLU A 67 -7.34 -0.35 -21.78
CA GLU A 67 -6.64 -0.86 -22.96
C GLU A 67 -5.61 0.16 -23.52
N ARG A 68 -5.03 0.98 -22.64
CA ARG A 68 -4.01 1.99 -22.99
C ARG A 68 -2.59 1.44 -22.93
N THR A 69 -2.41 0.25 -22.38
CA THR A 69 -1.16 -0.48 -22.29
C THR A 69 -1.40 -1.93 -22.72
N ASP A 70 -0.41 -2.54 -23.34
CA ASP A 70 -0.42 -3.98 -23.63
C ASP A 70 -0.81 -4.78 -22.36
N PRO A 71 -1.78 -5.71 -22.44
CA PRO A 71 -2.29 -6.41 -21.27
C PRO A 71 -1.22 -7.14 -20.46
N ALA A 72 -0.28 -7.83 -21.13
CA ALA A 72 0.77 -8.59 -20.46
C ALA A 72 1.72 -7.65 -19.70
N THR A 73 2.06 -6.51 -20.29
CA THR A 73 2.87 -5.47 -19.65
C THR A 73 2.16 -4.86 -18.44
N ALA A 74 0.87 -4.50 -18.57
CA ALA A 74 0.09 -3.93 -17.48
C ALA A 74 -0.07 -4.91 -16.31
N ALA A 75 -0.35 -6.19 -16.61
CA ALA A 75 -0.52 -7.23 -15.61
C ALA A 75 0.80 -7.58 -14.90
N GLY A 76 1.91 -7.63 -15.64
CA GLY A 76 3.24 -7.85 -15.07
C GLY A 76 3.68 -6.70 -14.15
N LEU A 77 3.48 -5.45 -14.57
CA LEU A 77 3.75 -4.28 -13.73
C LEU A 77 2.91 -4.30 -12.46
N ALA A 78 1.60 -4.52 -12.59
CA ALA A 78 0.69 -4.57 -11.45
C ALA A 78 1.11 -5.66 -10.43
N PHE A 79 1.47 -6.85 -10.91
CA PHE A 79 1.93 -7.91 -10.04
C PHE A 79 3.22 -7.55 -9.29
N VAL A 80 4.25 -7.09 -10.00
CA VAL A 80 5.57 -6.82 -9.39
C VAL A 80 5.51 -5.64 -8.43
N LEU A 81 4.81 -4.56 -8.80
CA LEU A 81 4.67 -3.38 -7.96
C LEU A 81 3.88 -3.71 -6.68
N SER A 82 2.72 -4.35 -6.81
CA SER A 82 1.90 -4.72 -5.66
C SER A 82 2.59 -5.72 -4.73
N LEU A 83 3.32 -6.71 -5.26
CA LEU A 83 4.12 -7.65 -4.46
C LEU A 83 5.26 -6.92 -3.72
N SER A 84 5.94 -5.99 -4.39
CA SER A 84 7.02 -5.19 -3.78
C SER A 84 6.47 -4.31 -2.65
N MET A 85 5.33 -3.63 -2.88
CA MET A 85 4.66 -2.82 -1.87
C MET A 85 4.24 -3.65 -0.66
N LEU A 86 3.70 -4.86 -0.87
CA LEU A 86 3.36 -5.77 0.22
C LEU A 86 4.60 -6.18 1.03
N GLY A 87 5.70 -6.51 0.36
CA GLY A 87 6.96 -6.85 1.01
C GLY A 87 7.52 -5.70 1.85
N VAL A 88 7.55 -4.49 1.29
CA VAL A 88 8.03 -3.29 2.00
C VAL A 88 7.09 -2.91 3.15
N ALA A 89 5.76 -2.99 2.97
CA ALA A 89 4.79 -2.71 4.03
C ALA A 89 4.93 -3.70 5.21
N ALA A 90 5.11 -4.99 4.91
CA ALA A 90 5.38 -6.00 5.94
C ALA A 90 6.69 -5.71 6.66
N LEU A 91 7.79 -5.50 5.90
CA LEU A 91 9.10 -5.18 6.46
C LEU A 91 9.05 -3.94 7.36
N TRP A 92 8.42 -2.87 6.91
CA TRP A 92 8.20 -1.66 7.68
C TRP A 92 7.43 -1.97 8.97
N SER A 93 6.27 -2.64 8.90
CA SER A 93 5.43 -2.96 10.06
C SER A 93 6.20 -3.71 11.17
N PHE A 94 7.06 -4.66 10.77
CA PHE A 94 7.91 -5.42 11.69
C PHE A 94 9.15 -4.64 12.18
N SER A 95 9.57 -3.60 11.46
CA SER A 95 10.74 -2.78 11.82
C SER A 95 10.40 -1.64 12.79
N ILE A 96 9.12 -1.38 13.06
CA ILE A 96 8.70 -0.31 13.98
C ILE A 96 9.13 -0.66 15.41
N ASP A 97 9.95 0.21 16.00
CA ASP A 97 10.32 0.12 17.41
C ASP A 97 9.07 0.25 18.29
N GLN A 98 8.89 -0.69 19.22
CA GLN A 98 7.74 -0.72 20.12
C GLN A 98 7.78 0.45 21.11
N THR A 99 8.96 0.89 21.54
CA THR A 99 9.12 2.05 22.42
C THR A 99 8.61 3.32 21.75
N LEU A 100 8.94 3.51 20.46
CA LEU A 100 8.37 4.59 19.65
C LEU A 100 6.86 4.44 19.49
N LEU A 101 6.38 3.23 19.13
CA LEU A 101 4.96 2.98 18.88
C LEU A 101 4.08 3.28 20.10
N PHE A 102 4.57 3.00 21.30
CA PHE A 102 3.87 3.28 22.55
C PHE A 102 4.22 4.64 23.17
N SER A 103 5.07 5.45 22.52
CA SER A 103 5.40 6.81 22.96
C SER A 103 4.37 7.88 22.54
N PHE A 104 3.45 7.53 21.64
CA PHE A 104 2.38 8.43 21.22
C PHE A 104 1.31 8.58 22.32
N ASP A 105 0.67 9.75 22.36
CA ASP A 105 -0.45 9.99 23.27
C ASP A 105 -1.57 8.95 23.11
N GLN A 106 -2.33 8.71 24.17
CA GLN A 106 -3.37 7.67 24.21
C GLN A 106 -4.40 7.78 23.07
N GLN A 107 -4.72 9.01 22.64
CA GLN A 107 -5.61 9.28 21.51
C GLN A 107 -5.11 8.71 20.16
N TYR A 108 -3.80 8.44 20.04
CA TYR A 108 -3.15 7.86 18.86
C TYR A 108 -2.79 6.38 19.02
N SER A 109 -3.31 5.70 20.05
CA SER A 109 -3.12 4.26 20.26
C SER A 109 -3.58 3.39 19.08
N TRP A 110 -4.42 3.92 18.20
CA TRP A 110 -4.82 3.25 16.96
C TRP A 110 -3.65 3.01 15.99
N LEU A 111 -2.50 3.70 16.15
CA LEU A 111 -1.29 3.46 15.34
C LEU A 111 -0.76 2.03 15.45
N THR A 112 -1.05 1.33 16.56
CA THR A 112 -0.73 -0.10 16.73
C THR A 112 -1.48 -0.98 15.74
N TYR A 113 -2.71 -0.60 15.37
CA TYR A 113 -3.54 -1.29 14.37
C TYR A 113 -3.33 -0.72 12.96
N HIS A 114 -2.98 0.56 12.85
CA HIS A 114 -2.67 1.22 11.59
C HIS A 114 -1.63 0.46 10.78
N ARG A 115 -0.51 0.05 11.41
CA ARG A 115 0.56 -0.68 10.69
C ARG A 115 0.05 -1.94 10.00
N TRP A 116 -0.88 -2.65 10.63
CA TRP A 116 -1.50 -3.86 10.06
C TRP A 116 -2.54 -3.54 9.01
N SER A 117 -3.22 -2.40 9.14
CA SER A 117 -4.17 -1.90 8.14
C SER A 117 -3.46 -1.56 6.82
N VAL A 118 -2.25 -0.98 6.90
CA VAL A 118 -1.37 -0.73 5.74
C VAL A 118 -0.99 -2.07 5.07
N VAL A 119 -0.56 -3.08 5.85
CA VAL A 119 -0.24 -4.40 5.30
C VAL A 119 -1.45 -5.06 4.65
N ALA A 120 -2.63 -4.96 5.27
CA ALA A 120 -3.87 -5.51 4.72
C ALA A 120 -4.26 -4.83 3.40
N ALA A 121 -4.16 -3.50 3.29
CA ALA A 121 -4.43 -2.79 2.06
C ALA A 121 -3.42 -3.14 0.94
N ALA A 122 -2.13 -3.27 1.28
CA ALA A 122 -1.13 -3.76 0.34
C ALA A 122 -1.42 -5.20 -0.13
N PHE A 123 -1.91 -6.05 0.77
CA PHE A 123 -2.31 -7.42 0.42
C PHE A 123 -3.52 -7.45 -0.52
N VAL A 124 -4.54 -6.61 -0.30
CA VAL A 124 -5.69 -6.48 -1.23
C VAL A 124 -5.21 -6.03 -2.61
N THR A 125 -4.28 -5.07 -2.66
CA THR A 125 -3.67 -4.60 -3.91
C THR A 125 -2.99 -5.76 -4.64
N PHE A 126 -2.18 -6.55 -3.91
CA PHE A 126 -1.51 -7.73 -4.43
C PHE A 126 -2.48 -8.79 -4.95
N LEU A 127 -3.60 -9.05 -4.26
CA LEU A 127 -4.63 -9.97 -4.75
C LEU A 127 -5.21 -9.50 -6.10
N GLY A 128 -5.42 -8.20 -6.26
CA GLY A 128 -5.83 -7.61 -7.54
C GLY A 128 -4.79 -7.81 -8.64
N GLY A 129 -3.51 -7.53 -8.35
CA GLY A 129 -2.39 -7.71 -9.29
C GLY A 129 -2.17 -9.17 -9.69
N ALA A 130 -2.17 -10.08 -8.71
CA ALA A 130 -2.02 -11.51 -8.93
C ALA A 130 -3.20 -12.12 -9.70
N TRP A 131 -4.43 -11.70 -9.42
CA TRP A 131 -5.60 -12.13 -10.18
C TRP A 131 -5.52 -11.59 -11.62
N TYR A 132 -5.15 -10.33 -11.80
CA TYR A 132 -5.02 -9.76 -13.14
C TYR A 132 -3.94 -10.49 -13.95
N ALA A 133 -2.76 -10.73 -13.36
CA ALA A 133 -1.68 -11.51 -13.97
C ALA A 133 -2.12 -12.93 -14.35
N ARG A 134 -2.80 -13.65 -13.46
CA ARG A 134 -3.32 -15.00 -13.74
C ARG A 134 -4.31 -15.04 -14.92
N GLY A 135 -5.03 -13.94 -15.17
CA GLY A 135 -5.99 -13.85 -16.26
C GLY A 135 -5.35 -13.53 -17.62
N VAL A 136 -4.11 -13.07 -17.65
CA VAL A 136 -3.47 -12.49 -18.85
C VAL A 136 -2.18 -13.22 -19.26
N LEU A 137 -1.37 -13.65 -18.28
CA LEU A 137 -0.09 -14.33 -18.48
C LEU A 137 -0.27 -15.86 -18.51
#